data_AF-A0A1M7YNX6-F1
#
_entry.id   AF-A0A1M7YNX6-F1
#
_cell.length_a   1.000
_cell.length_b   1.000
_cell.length_c   1.000
_cell.angle_alpha   90.00
_cell.angle_beta   90.00
_cell.angle_gamma   90.00
#
_symmetry.space_group_name_H-M   'P 1'
#
loop_
_entity.id
_entity.type
_entity.pdbx_description
1 polymer ?
#
loop_
_entity_poly.entity_id
_entity_poly.type
_entity_poly.pdbx_seq_one_letter_code
_entity_poly.pdbx_strand_id
1 'polypeptide(L)' 'MDEDGQKHVDCNGAELKKGDDVTIIKDLPVKGSSMVVKQGTVVRNIGLAQDDPDLFSGKVEGQSIWLRCEFSRKK' A
#
# COMPACT_ATOMS: atom_id res chain seq x y z
N MET A 1 14.03 0.19 -25.28
CA MET A 1 13.30 1.41 -24.87
C MET A 1 12.46 0.94 -23.71
N ASP A 2 13.11 0.89 -22.56
CA ASP A 2 12.54 0.33 -21.35
C ASP A 2 11.75 1.48 -20.74
N GLU A 3 10.44 1.48 -21.02
CA GLU A 3 9.47 2.31 -20.33
C GLU A 3 9.53 1.91 -18.86
N ASP A 4 10.37 2.61 -18.09
CA ASP A 4 10.33 2.71 -16.63
C ASP A 4 9.05 3.46 -16.24
N GLY A 5 7.92 2.88 -16.64
CA GLY A 5 6.57 3.30 -16.31
C GLY A 5 6.35 2.97 -14.85
N GLN A 6 6.91 3.83 -13.99
CA GLN A 6 6.52 4.11 -12.63
C GLN A 6 5.62 3.02 -12.00
N LYS A 7 6.25 1.93 -11.56
CA LYS A 7 5.54 0.73 -11.08
C LYS A 7 5.29 0.82 -9.59
N HIS A 8 4.11 0.36 -9.16
CA HIS A 8 3.84 0.17 -7.74
C HIS A 8 4.69 -0.97 -7.22
N VAL A 9 5.69 -0.65 -6.39
CA VAL A 9 6.61 -1.62 -5.82
C VAL A 9 6.52 -1.60 -4.30
N ASP A 10 6.49 -2.78 -3.68
CA ASP A 10 6.57 -2.88 -2.22
C ASP A 10 7.99 -2.59 -1.71
N CYS A 11 8.17 -2.59 -0.39
CA CYS A 11 9.47 -2.38 0.27
C CYS A 11 10.61 -3.30 -0.25
N ASN A 12 10.30 -4.48 -0.79
CA ASN A 12 11.29 -5.42 -1.32
C ASN A 12 11.49 -5.32 -2.84
N GLY A 13 10.80 -4.41 -3.51
CA GLY A 13 10.87 -4.24 -4.97
C GLY A 13 9.99 -5.21 -5.77
N ALA A 14 9.01 -5.88 -5.16
CA ALA A 14 8.05 -6.69 -5.90
C ALA A 14 6.90 -5.81 -6.43
N GLU A 15 6.52 -6.09 -7.68
CA GLU A 15 5.42 -5.39 -8.36
C GLU A 15 4.07 -5.75 -7.68
N LEU A 16 3.38 -4.71 -7.22
CA LEU A 16 2.03 -4.75 -6.66
C LEU A 16 1.01 -4.57 -7.78
N LYS A 17 -0.10 -5.32 -7.70
CA LYS A 17 -1.21 -5.21 -8.66
C LYS A 17 -2.51 -4.91 -7.92
N LYS A 18 -3.46 -4.32 -8.64
CA LYS A 18 -4.81 -4.10 -8.11
C LYS A 18 -5.43 -5.44 -7.71
N GLY A 19 -5.87 -5.55 -6.47
CA GLY A 19 -6.45 -6.75 -5.90
C GLY A 19 -5.49 -7.62 -5.10
N ASP A 20 -4.19 -7.32 -5.07
CA ASP A 20 -3.21 -8.02 -4.24
C ASP A 20 -3.44 -7.79 -2.74
N ASP A 21 -2.76 -8.63 -1.94
CA ASP A 21 -2.69 -8.54 -0.49
C ASP A 21 -1.29 -8.08 -0.07
N VAL A 22 -1.23 -7.08 0.80
CA VAL A 22 0.03 -6.58 1.35
C VAL A 22 -0.02 -6.56 2.86
N THR A 23 1.15 -6.70 3.48
CA THR A 23 1.33 -6.61 4.92
C THR A 23 2.10 -5.34 5.25
N ILE A 24 1.61 -4.58 6.20
CA ILE A 24 2.27 -3.36 6.65
C ILE A 24 3.48 -3.72 7.52
N ILE A 25 4.63 -3.14 7.21
CA ILE A 25 5.88 -3.45 7.91
C ILE A 25 6.26 -2.43 8.99
N LYS A 26 5.50 -1.35 9.16
CA LYS A 26 5.73 -0.30 10.17
C LYS A 26 4.43 0.29 10.68
N ASP A 27 4.44 0.89 11.86
CA ASP A 27 3.28 1.62 12.37
C ASP A 27 3.09 2.93 11.60
N LEU A 28 1.96 3.05 10.88
CA LEU A 28 1.64 4.20 10.06
C LEU A 28 0.44 4.93 10.65
N PRO A 29 0.61 6.16 11.17
CA PRO A 29 -0.51 7.00 11.54
C PRO A 29 -1.24 7.46 10.28
N VAL A 30 -2.56 7.25 10.21
CA VAL A 30 -3.36 7.71 9.08
C VAL A 30 -3.58 9.20 9.21
N LYS A 31 -3.11 9.97 8.22
CA LYS A 31 -3.40 11.41 8.18
C LYS A 31 -4.92 11.63 8.06
N GLY A 32 -5.48 12.46 8.95
CA GLY A 32 -6.91 12.76 8.98
C GLY A 32 -7.76 11.77 9.81
N SER A 33 -7.14 10.87 10.57
CA SER A 33 -7.82 10.03 11.56
C SER A 33 -6.94 9.77 12.78
N SER A 34 -7.55 9.40 13.91
CA SER A 34 -6.82 8.97 15.12
C SER A 34 -6.35 7.51 15.03
N MET A 35 -6.57 6.87 13.88
CA MET A 35 -6.26 5.47 13.63
C MET A 35 -4.81 5.31 13.22
N VAL A 36 -4.14 4.32 13.83
CA VAL A 36 -2.77 3.95 13.52
C VAL A 36 -2.79 2.54 12.97
N VAL A 37 -2.36 2.38 11.72
CA VAL A 37 -2.20 1.06 11.11
C VAL A 37 -0.95 0.44 11.70
N LYS A 38 -1.13 -0.61 12.50
CA LYS A 38 -0.03 -1.28 13.18
C LYS A 38 0.81 -2.11 12.21
N GLN A 39 2.09 -2.26 12.53
CA GLN A 39 2.94 -3.25 11.87
C GLN A 39 2.28 -4.64 11.97
N GLY A 40 2.32 -5.41 10.87
CA GLY A 40 1.68 -6.72 10.76
C GLY A 40 0.22 -6.68 10.30
N THR A 41 -0.38 -5.49 10.16
CA THR A 41 -1.72 -5.36 9.59
C THR A 41 -1.72 -5.83 8.14
N VAL A 42 -2.64 -6.73 7.80
CA VAL A 42 -2.81 -7.22 6.42
C VAL A 42 -3.89 -6.39 5.74
N VAL A 43 -3.52 -5.76 4.64
CA VAL A 43 -4.42 -4.98 3.79
C VAL A 43 -4.69 -5.80 2.54
N ARG A 44 -5.92 -6.28 2.43
CA ARG A 44 -6.38 -7.10 1.32
C ARG A 44 -7.08 -6.26 0.27
N ASN A 45 -7.09 -6.75 -0.97
CA ASN A 45 -7.78 -6.11 -2.09
C ASN A 45 -7.31 -4.66 -2.30
N ILE A 46 -5.99 -4.46 -2.41
CA ILE A 46 -5.44 -3.11 -2.58
C ILE A 46 -5.83 -2.50 -3.94
N GLY A 47 -6.05 -1.19 -3.96
CA GLY A 47 -6.21 -0.40 -5.18
C GLY A 47 -4.95 0.42 -5.44
N LEU A 48 -4.48 0.46 -6.66
CA LEU A 48 -3.29 1.24 -7.03
C LEU A 48 -3.69 2.65 -7.43
N ALA A 49 -2.95 3.67 -7.00
CA ALA A 49 -3.22 5.05 -7.44
C ALA A 49 -2.74 5.24 -8.88
N GLN A 50 -3.52 5.93 -9.70
CA GLN A 50 -3.10 6.20 -11.09
C GLN A 50 -2.17 7.42 -11.20
N ASP A 51 -2.21 8.30 -10.21
CA ASP A 51 -1.42 9.55 -10.15
C ASP A 51 -0.08 9.35 -9.44
N ASP A 52 -0.05 8.47 -8.43
CA ASP A 52 1.11 8.23 -7.57
C ASP A 52 1.48 6.72 -7.50
N PRO A 53 2.63 6.29 -8.02
CA PRO A 53 3.09 4.89 -7.95
C PRO A 53 3.37 4.42 -6.52
N ASP A 54 3.74 5.35 -5.65
CA ASP A 54 4.12 5.09 -4.28
C ASP A 54 2.90 4.99 -3.40
N LEU A 55 1.70 5.31 -3.89
CA LEU A 55 0.46 5.25 -3.13
C LEU A 55 -0.42 4.08 -3.59
N PHE A 56 -0.99 3.41 -2.59
CA PHE A 56 -2.05 2.45 -2.78
C PHE A 56 -3.17 2.72 -1.78
N SER A 57 -4.39 2.42 -2.20
CA SER A 57 -5.56 2.38 -1.34
C SER A 57 -5.76 0.97 -0.82
N GLY A 58 -6.29 0.85 0.38
CA GLY A 58 -6.68 -0.44 0.91
C GLY A 58 -7.70 -0.31 2.00
N LYS A 59 -8.35 -1.44 2.33
CA LYS A 59 -9.41 -1.47 3.33
C LYS A 59 -8.86 -2.00 4.65
N VAL A 60 -8.93 -1.18 5.70
CA VAL A 60 -8.52 -1.53 7.06
C VAL A 60 -9.69 -1.21 7.99
N GLU A 61 -10.14 -2.20 8.77
CA GLU A 61 -11.29 -2.07 9.69
C GLU A 61 -12.55 -1.46 9.05
N GLY A 62 -12.80 -1.76 7.77
CA GLY A 62 -13.97 -1.27 7.05
C GLY A 62 -13.80 0.13 6.43
N GLN A 63 -12.72 0.85 6.75
CA GLN A 63 -12.39 2.14 6.17
C GLN A 63 -11.41 2.00 5.01
N SER A 64 -11.63 2.75 3.93
CA SER A 64 -10.67 2.86 2.83
C SER A 64 -9.65 3.95 3.16
N ILE A 65 -8.38 3.57 3.20
CA ILE A 65 -7.27 4.48 3.52
C ILE A 65 -6.21 4.44 2.43
N TRP A 66 -5.47 5.53 2.29
CA TRP A 66 -4.31 5.63 1.40
C TRP A 66 -3.02 5.45 2.19
N LEU A 67 -2.16 4.56 1.71
CA LEU A 67 -0.92 4.15 2.33
C LEU A 67 0.19 4.16 1.28
N ARG A 68 1.46 4.28 1.72
CA ARG A 68 2.59 4.19 0.80
C ARG A 68 3.10 2.77 0.62
N CYS A 69 3.39 2.39 -0.62
CA CYS A 69 3.94 1.11 -1.03
C CYS A 69 5.31 0.81 -0.38
N GLU A 70 6.13 1.83 -0.12
CA GLU A 70 7.43 1.69 0.57
C GLU A 70 7.31 1.05 1.98
N PHE A 71 6.14 1.16 2.61
CA PHE A 71 5.87 0.61 3.94
C PHE A 71 4.96 -0.63 3.91
N SER A 72 4.66 -1.13 2.72
CA SER A 72 3.95 -2.37 2.52
C SER A 72 4.91 -3.43 2.01
N ARG A 73 4.58 -4.69 2.30
CA ARG A 73 5.28 -5.87 1.83
C ARG A 73 4.29 -6.78 1.15
N LYS A 74 4.57 -7.17 -0.09
CA LYS A 74 3.76 -8.15 -0.80
C LYS A 74 3.76 -9.48 -0.04
N LYS A 75 2.58 -10.08 0.14
CA LYS A 75 2.46 -11.42 0.72
C LYS A 75 2.62 -12.51 -0.33
#